data_AF-A0A926A389-F1
#
_entry.id   AF-A0A926A389-F1
#
_cell.length_a   1.000
_cell.length_b   1.000
_cell.length_c   1.000
_cell.angle_alpha   90.00
_cell.angle_beta   90.00
_cell.angle_gamma   90.00
#
_symmetry.space_group_name_H-M   'P 1'
#
loop_
_entity.id
_entity.type
_entity.pdbx_description
1 polymer ?
#
loop_
_entity_poly.entity_id
_entity_poly.type
_entity_poly.pdbx_seq_one_letter_code
_entity_poly.pdbx_strand_id
1 'polypeptide(L)'
;MSITTMMNRTTPLSWADTQHAVLPAGLRLGPVRLAVTDLDRSVAFYEHALGAEAAARITEHGHAVSRLGVSGADPVLVLQEEPWAVHAERHAGLYHVAYNFASRLELARALRR
;
A
#
# COMPACT_ATOMS: atom_id res chain seq x y z
N MET A 1 12.46 -0.19 66.26
CA MET A 1 12.76 -0.11 64.82
C MET A 1 12.28 -1.40 64.17
N SER A 2 11.13 -1.38 63.51
CA SER A 2 10.72 -2.41 62.53
C SER A 2 9.92 -1.73 61.44
N ILE A 3 10.39 -1.87 60.20
CA ILE A 3 9.92 -1.16 59.02
C ILE A 3 8.67 -1.86 58.47
N THR A 4 7.66 -1.04 58.16
CA THR A 4 6.41 -1.38 57.47
C THR A 4 6.67 -2.00 56.10
N THR A 5 6.25 -3.25 55.90
CA THR A 5 6.15 -3.88 54.57
C THR A 5 4.86 -3.41 53.89
N MET A 6 4.98 -2.46 52.96
CA MET A 6 3.91 -2.08 52.02
C MET A 6 3.85 -3.12 50.90
N MET A 7 2.80 -3.93 50.89
CA MET A 7 2.51 -4.90 49.83
C MET A 7 2.04 -4.14 48.58
N ASN A 8 2.91 -4.02 47.58
CA ASN A 8 2.61 -3.35 46.32
C ASN A 8 1.60 -4.19 45.51
N ARG A 9 0.34 -3.74 45.44
CA ARG A 9 -0.66 -4.34 44.54
C ARG A 9 -0.30 -3.96 43.11
N THR A 10 0.28 -4.89 42.37
CA THR A 10 0.49 -4.76 40.93
C THR A 10 -0.87 -4.94 40.26
N THR A 11 -1.51 -3.85 39.84
CA THR A 11 -2.69 -3.87 38.98
C THR A 11 -2.27 -4.48 37.63
N PRO A 12 -2.84 -5.60 37.17
CA PRO A 12 -2.58 -6.06 35.82
C PRO A 12 -3.12 -5.00 34.84
N LEU A 13 -2.31 -4.57 33.88
CA LEU A 13 -2.75 -3.73 32.77
C LEU A 13 -3.84 -4.52 32.01
N SER A 14 -5.09 -4.03 32.03
CA SER A 14 -6.22 -4.68 31.34
C SER A 14 -6.11 -4.42 29.83
N TRP A 15 -5.21 -5.12 29.14
CA TRP A 15 -5.20 -5.18 27.68
C TRP A 15 -6.34 -6.05 27.13
N ALA A 16 -7.08 -6.76 28.01
CA ALA A 16 -8.13 -7.71 27.66
C ALA A 16 -9.48 -7.07 27.28
N ASP A 17 -9.64 -5.74 27.37
CA ASP A 17 -10.90 -5.06 27.05
C ASP A 17 -10.81 -4.26 25.74
N THR A 18 -10.07 -4.80 24.76
CA THR A 18 -10.19 -4.32 23.38
C THR A 18 -11.47 -4.91 22.82
N GLN A 19 -12.59 -4.20 22.96
CA GLN A 19 -13.72 -4.42 22.07
C GLN A 19 -13.17 -4.39 20.65
N HIS A 20 -13.16 -5.56 19.98
CA HIS A 20 -12.69 -5.65 18.60
C HIS A 20 -13.51 -4.67 17.78
N ALA A 21 -12.88 -3.59 17.31
CA ALA A 21 -13.52 -2.67 16.40
C ALA A 21 -13.91 -3.46 15.14
N VAL A 22 -15.21 -3.73 14.99
CA VAL A 22 -15.73 -4.45 13.83
C VAL A 22 -15.80 -3.45 12.67
N LEU A 23 -15.04 -3.72 11.61
CA LEU A 23 -15.11 -2.92 10.39
C LEU A 23 -16.46 -3.17 9.69
N PRO A 24 -17.03 -2.16 9.01
CA PRO A 24 -18.25 -2.34 8.24
C PRO A 24 -18.10 -3.45 7.20
N ALA A 25 -19.14 -4.28 6.99
CA ALA A 25 -19.11 -5.38 6.04
C ALA A 25 -18.81 -4.95 4.58
N GLY A 26 -19.19 -3.71 4.24
CA GLY A 26 -18.95 -3.11 2.94
C GLY A 26 -17.58 -2.45 2.78
N LEU A 27 -16.71 -2.47 3.80
CA LEU A 27 -15.40 -1.84 3.70
C LEU A 27 -14.56 -2.52 2.61
N ARG A 28 -14.01 -1.70 1.71
CA ARG A 28 -13.08 -2.10 0.65
C ARG A 28 -11.87 -1.19 0.72
N LEU A 29 -10.69 -1.78 0.52
CA LEU A 29 -9.47 -1.00 0.37
C LEU A 29 -9.45 -0.40 -1.03
N GLY A 30 -9.17 0.90 -1.10
CA GLY A 30 -8.91 1.58 -2.36
C GLY A 30 -7.54 1.19 -2.95
N PRO A 31 -7.24 1.63 -4.17
CA PRO A 31 -5.94 1.41 -4.78
C PRO A 31 -4.83 2.11 -4.01
N VAL A 32 -3.62 1.55 -4.12
CA VAL A 32 -2.40 2.25 -3.73
C VAL A 32 -2.16 3.40 -4.72
N ARG A 33 -1.88 4.61 -4.22
CA ARG A 33 -1.49 5.74 -5.06
C ARG A 33 -0.01 6.06 -4.86
N LEU A 34 0.74 6.13 -5.95
CA LEU A 34 2.15 6.49 -5.94
C LEU A 34 2.37 7.79 -6.73
N ALA A 35 3.07 8.74 -6.11
CA ALA A 35 3.65 9.87 -6.82
C ALA A 35 4.87 9.38 -7.61
N VAL A 36 4.92 9.67 -8.91
CA VAL A 36 6.02 9.29 -9.81
C VAL A 36 6.51 10.51 -10.58
N THR A 37 7.81 10.59 -10.83
CA THR A 37 8.40 11.74 -11.54
C THR A 37 8.21 11.67 -13.06
N ASP A 38 7.93 10.49 -13.60
CA ASP A 38 7.72 10.23 -15.02
C ASP A 38 6.64 9.15 -15.17
N LEU A 39 5.46 9.56 -15.64
CA LEU A 39 4.31 8.66 -15.70
C LEU A 39 4.49 7.56 -16.73
N ASP A 40 5.05 7.87 -17.91
CA ASP A 40 5.20 6.92 -19.01
C ASP A 40 6.20 5.81 -18.67
N ARG A 41 7.34 6.20 -18.10
CA ARG A 41 8.35 5.25 -17.62
C ARG A 41 7.77 4.34 -16.53
N SER A 42 7.00 4.91 -15.60
CA SER A 42 6.41 4.13 -14.52
C SER A 42 5.31 3.19 -15.04
N VAL A 43 4.41 3.64 -15.92
CA VAL A 43 3.40 2.77 -16.55
C VAL A 43 4.08 1.60 -17.27
N ALA A 44 5.07 1.87 -18.13
CA ALA A 44 5.78 0.82 -18.86
C ALA A 44 6.44 -0.20 -17.94
N PHE A 45 6.97 0.23 -16.78
CA PHE A 45 7.52 -0.70 -15.78
C PHE A 45 6.44 -1.64 -15.24
N TYR A 46 5.28 -1.12 -14.81
CA TYR A 46 4.22 -1.95 -14.24
C TYR A 46 3.54 -2.86 -15.28
N GLU A 47 3.42 -2.41 -16.53
CA GLU A 47 2.91 -3.24 -17.62
C GLU A 47 3.89 -4.37 -17.96
N HIS A 48 5.18 -4.07 -18.14
CA HIS A 48 6.15 -5.08 -18.56
C HIS A 48 6.57 -6.03 -17.42
N ALA A 49 6.89 -5.49 -16.23
CA ALA A 49 7.38 -6.29 -15.13
C ALA A 49 6.26 -7.11 -14.47
N LEU A 50 5.10 -6.47 -14.25
CA LEU A 50 4.01 -7.06 -13.46
C LEU A 50 2.82 -7.51 -14.30
N GLY A 51 2.80 -7.21 -15.60
CA GLY A 51 1.68 -7.58 -16.48
C GLY A 51 0.40 -6.83 -16.15
N ALA A 52 0.50 -5.68 -15.47
CA ALA A 52 -0.67 -4.85 -15.20
C ALA A 52 -1.18 -4.22 -16.49
N GLU A 53 -2.48 -4.00 -16.58
CA GLU A 53 -3.08 -3.24 -17.68
C GLU A 53 -3.30 -1.80 -17.23
N ALA A 54 -2.77 -0.84 -18.00
CA ALA A 54 -3.00 0.57 -17.75
C ALA A 54 -4.28 1.05 -18.44
N ALA A 55 -5.11 1.76 -17.69
CA ALA A 55 -6.17 2.56 -18.27
C ALA A 55 -5.58 3.79 -19.00
N ALA A 56 -6.38 4.36 -19.91
CA ALA A 56 -6.05 5.61 -20.58
C ALA A 56 -5.69 6.69 -19.56
N ARG A 57 -4.70 7.52 -19.91
CA ARG A 57 -4.27 8.65 -19.10
C ARG A 57 -5.44 9.62 -18.91
N ILE A 58 -5.64 10.05 -17.68
CA ILE A 58 -6.63 11.06 -17.31
C ILE A 58 -5.96 12.20 -16.54
N THR A 59 -6.63 13.34 -16.46
CA THR A 59 -6.25 14.43 -15.56
C THR A 59 -7.13 14.38 -14.32
N GLU A 60 -6.52 14.26 -13.15
CA GLU A 60 -7.20 14.24 -11.85
C GLU A 60 -6.55 15.31 -10.95
N HIS A 61 -7.34 16.27 -10.46
CA HIS A 61 -6.86 17.39 -9.63
C HIS A 61 -5.66 18.16 -10.21
N GLY A 62 -5.55 18.25 -11.54
CA GLY A 62 -4.45 18.95 -12.23
C GLY A 62 -3.21 18.08 -12.49
N HIS A 63 -3.23 16.81 -12.09
CA HIS A 63 -2.13 15.87 -12.31
C HIS A 63 -2.47 14.87 -13.41
N ALA A 64 -1.47 14.48 -14.20
CA ALA A 64 -1.59 13.33 -15.09
C ALA A 64 -1.62 12.05 -14.25
N VAL A 65 -2.62 11.20 -14.50
CA VAL A 65 -2.85 9.97 -13.74
C VAL A 65 -3.10 8.81 -14.68
N SER A 66 -2.54 7.64 -14.34
CA SER A 66 -2.94 6.35 -14.92
C SER A 66 -3.33 5.38 -13.81
N ARG A 67 -4.38 4.59 -14.05
CA ARG A 67 -4.88 3.58 -13.11
C ARG A 67 -4.57 2.21 -13.69
N LEU A 68 -3.94 1.35 -12.89
CA LEU A 68 -3.42 0.05 -13.31
C LEU A 68 -4.07 -1.07 -12.52
N GLY A 69 -4.35 -2.17 -13.20
CA GLY A 69 -4.97 -3.36 -12.61
C GLY A 69 -5.11 -4.49 -13.61
N VAL A 70 -6.19 -5.27 -13.44
CA VAL A 70 -6.59 -6.34 -14.36
C VAL A 70 -7.82 -5.85 -15.13
N SER A 71 -7.91 -6.15 -16.43
CA SER A 71 -9.09 -5.77 -17.23
C SER A 71 -10.40 -6.16 -16.56
N GLY A 72 -11.34 -5.21 -16.50
CA GLY A 72 -12.68 -5.43 -15.94
C GLY A 72 -12.74 -5.53 -14.40
N ALA A 73 -11.63 -5.34 -13.69
CA ALA A 73 -11.59 -5.25 -12.24
C ALA A 73 -11.31 -3.81 -11.77
N ASP A 74 -11.57 -3.55 -10.49
CA ASP A 74 -11.16 -2.29 -9.86
C ASP A 74 -9.62 -2.14 -9.93
N PRO A 75 -9.12 -0.93 -10.18
CA PRO A 75 -7.68 -0.68 -10.20
C PRO A 75 -7.09 -0.92 -8.82
N VAL A 76 -5.89 -1.49 -8.79
CA VAL A 76 -5.14 -1.77 -7.56
C VAL A 76 -4.02 -0.77 -7.33
N LEU A 77 -3.59 -0.09 -8.40
CA LEU A 77 -2.52 0.90 -8.40
C LEU A 77 -2.96 2.15 -9.17
N VAL A 78 -2.61 3.32 -8.65
CA VAL A 78 -2.76 4.61 -9.32
C VAL A 78 -1.42 5.29 -9.33
N LEU A 79 -0.94 5.64 -10.52
CA LEU A 79 0.27 6.42 -10.73
C LEU A 79 -0.14 7.86 -11.00
N GLN A 80 0.39 8.78 -10.20
CA GLN A 80 0.16 10.21 -10.34
C GLN A 80 1.50 10.89 -10.64
N GLU A 81 1.53 11.67 -11.71
CA GLU A 81 2.74 12.38 -12.11
C GLU A 81 2.98 13.60 -11.21
N GLU A 82 4.17 13.64 -10.63
CA GLU A 82 4.74 14.74 -9.87
C GLU A 82 6.18 14.96 -10.37
N PRO A 83 6.38 15.71 -11.46
CA PRO A 83 7.69 15.79 -12.14
C PRO A 83 8.82 16.30 -11.25
N TRP A 84 8.46 17.07 -10.23
CA TRP A 84 9.38 17.71 -9.29
C TRP A 84 9.38 17.05 -7.91
N ALA A 85 8.74 15.87 -7.78
CA ALA A 85 8.76 15.13 -6.53
C ALA A 85 10.19 14.75 -6.15
N VAL A 86 10.50 14.92 -4.86
CA VAL A 86 11.78 14.55 -4.27
C VAL A 86 11.57 13.37 -3.34
N HIS A 87 12.49 12.41 -3.34
CA HIS A 87 12.42 11.27 -2.43
C HIS A 87 12.46 11.72 -0.97
N ALA A 88 11.54 11.19 -0.16
CA ALA A 88 11.54 11.44 1.27
C ALA A 88 12.67 10.66 1.96
N GLU A 89 13.58 11.36 2.64
CA GLU A 89 14.79 10.74 3.21
C GLU A 89 14.56 10.03 4.56
N ARG A 90 13.54 10.42 5.33
CA ARG A 90 13.41 10.06 6.77
C ARG A 90 12.17 9.28 7.15
N HIS A 91 11.33 8.93 6.18
CA HIS A 91 10.16 8.06 6.36
C HIS A 91 9.80 7.41 5.02
N ALA A 92 9.52 6.11 5.05
CA ALA A 92 9.29 5.32 3.84
C ALA A 92 8.00 5.69 3.09
N GLY A 93 7.08 6.44 3.71
CA GLY A 93 5.71 6.54 3.20
C GLY A 93 5.09 5.14 3.14
N LEU A 94 4.72 4.69 1.95
CA LEU A 94 4.38 3.29 1.72
C LEU A 94 5.64 2.40 1.85
N TYR A 95 5.65 1.51 2.84
CA TYR A 95 6.81 0.63 3.07
C TYR A 95 6.92 -0.53 2.08
N HIS A 96 5.82 -1.24 1.79
CA HIS A 96 5.80 -2.29 0.77
C HIS A 96 4.41 -2.45 0.17
N VAL A 97 4.37 -2.93 -1.07
CA VAL A 97 3.20 -3.48 -1.74
C VAL A 97 3.56 -4.87 -2.24
N ALA A 98 2.68 -5.84 -2.00
CA ALA A 98 2.90 -7.22 -2.41
C ALA A 98 1.88 -7.60 -3.50
N TYR A 99 2.39 -8.04 -4.65
CA TYR A 99 1.57 -8.54 -5.76
C TYR A 99 1.49 -10.07 -5.68
N ASN A 100 0.27 -10.59 -5.60
CA ASN A 100 0.05 -12.03 -5.56
C ASN A 100 -0.10 -12.59 -6.97
N PHE A 101 0.66 -13.64 -7.29
CA PHE A 101 0.62 -14.31 -8.58
C PHE A 101 -0.08 -15.66 -8.46
N ALA A 102 -0.77 -16.09 -9.52
CA ALA A 102 -1.52 -17.34 -9.54
C ALA A 102 -0.63 -18.58 -9.31
N SER A 103 0.66 -18.50 -9.66
CA SER A 103 1.62 -19.57 -9.41
C SER A 103 3.06 -19.04 -9.32
N ARG A 104 3.96 -19.88 -8.77
CA ARG A 104 5.41 -19.61 -8.79
C ARG A 104 5.98 -19.48 -10.20
N LEU A 105 5.41 -20.16 -11.19
CA LEU A 105 5.82 -20.05 -12.59
C LEU A 105 5.49 -18.67 -13.15
N GLU A 106 4.30 -18.13 -12.85
CA GLU A 106 3.93 -16.77 -13.28
C GLU A 106 4.81 -15.71 -12.63
N LEU A 107 5.14 -15.87 -11.34
CA LEU A 107 6.14 -15.03 -10.68
C LEU A 107 7.51 -15.12 -11.40
N ALA A 108 7.98 -16.33 -11.72
CA ALA A 108 9.25 -16.50 -12.41
C ALA A 108 9.26 -15.87 -13.82
N ARG A 109 8.13 -15.91 -14.54
CA ARG A 109 7.97 -15.25 -15.83
C ARG A 109 8.04 -13.73 -15.70
N ALA A 110 7.37 -13.16 -14.69
CA ALA A 110 7.42 -11.73 -14.38
C ALA A 110 8.85 -11.26 -14.07
N LEU A 111 9.60 -12.01 -13.27
CA LEU A 111 10.98 -11.67 -12.87
C LEU A 111 12.03 -11.79 -14.00
N ARG A 112 11.70 -12.44 -15.12
CA ARG A 112 12.61 -12.65 -16.25
C ARG A 112 12.41 -11.68 -17.42
N ARG A 113 11.41 -10.79 -17.34
CA ARG A 113 11.13 -9.79 -18.36
C ARG A 113 12.06 -8.59 -18.26
#